data_AF-A0A4Z2BCP2-F1
#
_entry.id   AF-A0A4Z2BCP2-F1
#
_cell.length_a   1.000
_cell.length_b   1.000
_cell.length_c   1.000
_cell.angle_alpha   90.00
_cell.angle_beta   90.00
_cell.angle_gamma   90.00
#
_symmetry.space_group_name_H-M   'P 1'
#
loop_
_entity.id
_entity.type
_entity.pdbx_description
1 polymer ?
#
loop_
_entity_poly.entity_id
_entity_poly.type
_entity_poly.pdbx_seq_one_letter_code
_entity_poly.pdbx_strand_id
1 'polypeptide(L)'
;MESFRHPGRVCEKKVSVVGSELVENYTVYIIEVTDGQHTWRVKHRYSDFHDLHEKLKAEEKVDQGLLPPKKMLGKNSKSLVELRQKELELYLQTLLLQFTEAMPTLLAKFLHFHFYEIDGITAALAEELFYKGEKLLQDGKVFIVRPLQLHAVSQQLRFAKPTSCNGDAKTDLGHILDFMCRLRYLKILGSKGPVGTSNIHESSLPFDLSLFKSLHHIEINESSCQQIQGLSCLRPSLTTLSIHHSTETMMSILVPEAVEFSQWEAEGELSNCPITAVIPVWSTLTTLDMSHNSISAIDRSVKVIPKVEFLDLSHNQLSSVENLQHLYNLVHVDLSYNNLRVLESAHTHLGNIKTLNLSGNQLDHLAGLTKLYSLVNLDLSHNQLALLDRIKNIGSLPCLEKLNLSSNPMCIIPDYRTKVLAQFGDRAAEVCLDGQVTTEKELDTVEVLKAIQKARDVKEKRTSSITKVSDETGLFAAAS
;
A
#
# COMPACT_ATOMS: atom_id res chain seq x y z
N MET A 1 -23.78 1.52 46.18
CA MET A 1 -22.34 1.78 46.31
C MET A 1 -21.67 0.74 45.41
N GLU A 2 -21.07 1.03 44.26
CA GLU A 2 -20.62 2.27 43.63
C GLU A 2 -20.86 2.15 42.12
N SER A 3 -21.48 3.18 41.52
CA SER A 3 -21.56 3.30 40.06
C SER A 3 -20.20 3.76 39.55
N PHE A 4 -19.48 2.91 38.83
CA PHE A 4 -18.33 3.33 38.02
C PHE A 4 -18.82 4.26 36.91
N ARG A 5 -18.88 5.57 37.21
CA ARG A 5 -18.89 6.61 36.19
C ARG A 5 -17.51 6.59 35.54
N HIS A 6 -17.40 6.02 34.34
CA HIS A 6 -16.24 6.29 33.48
C HIS A 6 -16.17 7.79 33.17
N PRO A 7 -14.96 8.36 33.04
CA PRO A 7 -14.80 9.79 32.81
C PRO A 7 -15.33 10.12 31.42
N GLY A 8 -16.59 10.57 31.35
CA GLY A 8 -17.11 11.22 30.17
C GLY A 8 -16.16 12.36 29.84
N ARG A 9 -15.63 12.37 28.61
CA ARG A 9 -14.74 13.41 28.12
C ARG A 9 -15.43 14.76 28.33
N VAL A 10 -15.02 15.51 29.35
CA VAL A 10 -15.18 16.97 29.34
C VAL A 10 -14.04 17.49 28.47
N CYS A 11 -14.14 17.25 27.16
CA CYS A 11 -13.25 17.89 26.21
C CYS A 11 -13.77 19.31 26.05
N GLU A 12 -13.13 20.26 26.74
CA GLU A 12 -13.42 21.68 26.54
C GLU A 12 -13.03 22.06 25.11
N LYS A 13 -14.03 22.18 24.23
CA LYS A 13 -13.88 22.82 22.92
C LYS A 13 -13.46 24.27 23.16
N LYS A 14 -12.33 24.68 22.60
CA LYS A 14 -11.80 26.05 22.73
C LYS A 14 -11.60 26.65 21.35
N VAL A 15 -11.83 27.95 21.27
CA VAL A 15 -11.61 28.73 20.06
C VAL A 15 -10.89 30.02 20.43
N SER A 16 -9.86 30.36 19.65
CA SER A 16 -9.10 31.60 19.75
C SER A 16 -8.92 32.22 18.36
N VAL A 17 -8.94 33.55 18.27
CA VAL A 17 -8.64 34.26 17.02
C VAL A 17 -7.17 34.66 17.06
N VAL A 18 -6.31 33.78 16.56
CA VAL A 18 -4.85 33.88 16.68
C VAL A 18 -4.20 34.91 15.76
N GLY A 19 -4.95 35.42 14.77
CA GLY A 19 -4.43 36.47 13.90
C GLY A 19 -5.38 36.87 12.79
N SER A 20 -4.86 37.67 11.87
CA SER A 20 -5.58 38.08 10.65
C SER A 20 -4.62 38.39 9.51
N GLU A 21 -5.06 38.11 8.29
CA GLU A 21 -4.36 38.41 7.05
C GLU A 21 -5.17 39.42 6.24
N LEU A 22 -4.49 40.36 5.58
CA LEU A 22 -5.12 41.24 4.60
C LEU A 22 -5.01 40.56 3.23
N VAL A 23 -6.16 40.12 2.69
CA VAL A 23 -6.25 39.52 1.36
C VAL A 23 -6.93 40.52 0.45
N GLU A 24 -6.17 41.08 -0.50
CA GLU A 24 -6.60 42.16 -1.38
C GLU A 24 -7.17 43.37 -0.61
N ASN A 25 -8.50 43.46 -0.53
CA ASN A 25 -9.25 44.57 0.06
C ASN A 25 -10.07 44.17 1.30
N TYR A 26 -9.89 42.95 1.82
CA TYR A 26 -10.61 42.48 3.00
C TYR A 26 -9.71 41.76 4.01
N THR A 27 -10.09 41.84 5.28
CA THR A 27 -9.41 41.15 6.37
C THR A 27 -10.01 39.76 6.57
N VAL A 28 -9.14 38.75 6.57
CA VAL A 28 -9.45 37.37 6.91
C VAL A 28 -8.92 37.07 8.30
N TYR A 29 -9.76 36.56 9.17
CA TYR A 29 -9.41 36.18 10.54
C TYR A 29 -8.99 34.72 10.57
N ILE A 30 -7.88 34.43 11.25
CA ILE A 30 -7.38 33.08 11.47
C ILE A 30 -7.88 32.64 12.84
N ILE A 31 -8.72 31.62 12.84
CA ILE A 31 -9.36 31.05 14.00
C ILE A 31 -8.66 29.72 14.28
N GLU A 32 -8.13 29.55 15.48
CA GLU A 32 -7.62 28.28 15.96
C GLU A 32 -8.70 27.60 16.79
N VAL A 33 -9.05 26.38 16.41
CA VAL A 33 -10.07 25.56 17.07
C VAL A 33 -9.35 24.38 17.71
N THR A 34 -9.69 24.11 18.96
CA THR A 34 -9.09 23.05 19.77
C THR A 34 -10.19 22.14 20.30
N ASP A 35 -10.07 20.84 20.03
CA ASP A 35 -10.88 19.78 20.63
C ASP A 35 -9.96 18.75 21.30
N GLY A 36 -9.84 18.86 22.63
CA GLY A 36 -8.93 18.04 23.42
C GLY A 36 -7.47 18.25 23.02
N GLN A 37 -6.87 17.25 22.35
CA GLN A 37 -5.48 17.29 21.90
C GLN A 37 -5.33 17.73 20.44
N HIS A 38 -6.44 17.79 19.70
CA HIS A 38 -6.43 18.14 18.30
C HIS A 38 -6.67 19.65 18.14
N THR A 39 -5.85 20.28 17.31
CA THR A 39 -5.96 21.69 16.96
C THR A 39 -5.95 21.85 15.46
N TRP A 40 -6.75 22.78 14.94
CA TRP A 40 -6.76 23.13 13.52
C TRP A 40 -7.08 24.60 13.32
N ARG A 41 -6.77 25.10 12.12
CA ARG A 41 -6.99 26.50 11.77
C ARG A 41 -8.05 26.65 10.68
N VAL A 42 -8.94 27.60 10.89
CA VAL A 42 -9.98 28.01 9.95
C VAL A 42 -9.83 29.49 9.62
N LYS A 43 -10.13 29.86 8.39
CA LYS A 43 -10.01 31.24 7.90
C LYS A 43 -11.37 31.75 7.46
N HIS A 44 -11.83 32.84 8.07
CA HIS A 44 -13.12 33.48 7.75
C HIS A 44 -12.99 34.99 7.67
N ARG A 45 -13.70 35.62 6.74
CA ARG A 45 -13.85 37.08 6.72
C ARG A 45 -15.07 37.48 7.55
N TYR A 46 -15.13 38.74 7.97
CA TYR A 46 -16.22 39.23 8.83
C TYR A 46 -17.63 38.98 8.26
N SER A 47 -17.81 39.04 6.93
CA SER A 47 -19.12 38.74 6.33
C SER A 47 -19.57 37.31 6.59
N ASP A 48 -18.65 36.35 6.70
CA ASP A 48 -19.00 34.96 6.92
C ASP A 48 -19.53 34.76 8.36
N PHE A 49 -18.99 35.52 9.34
CA PHE A 49 -19.53 35.59 10.69
C PHE A 49 -20.92 36.23 10.72
N HIS A 50 -21.14 37.25 9.90
CA HIS A 50 -22.45 37.89 9.78
C HIS A 50 -23.49 36.93 9.19
N ASP A 51 -23.13 36.23 8.12
CA ASP A 51 -23.99 35.22 7.48
C ASP A 51 -24.29 34.06 8.44
N LEU A 52 -23.29 33.61 9.22
CA LEU A 52 -23.49 32.62 10.27
C LEU A 52 -24.49 33.12 11.32
N HIS A 53 -24.30 34.34 11.82
CA HIS A 53 -25.14 34.90 12.88
C HIS A 53 -26.60 35.09 12.44
N GLU A 54 -26.84 35.59 11.22
CA GLU A 54 -28.20 35.75 10.70
C GLU A 54 -28.91 34.41 10.51
N LYS A 55 -28.20 33.37 10.04
CA LYS A 55 -28.78 32.03 9.94
C LYS A 55 -29.02 31.39 11.30
N LEU A 56 -28.06 31.51 12.21
CA LEU A 56 -28.23 31.03 13.58
C LEU A 56 -29.42 31.71 14.21
N LYS A 57 -29.58 33.03 14.11
CA LYS A 57 -30.75 33.76 14.61
C LYS A 57 -32.09 33.29 14.01
N ALA A 58 -32.10 32.88 12.75
CA ALA A 58 -33.30 32.39 12.08
C ALA A 58 -33.70 30.97 12.54
N GLU A 59 -32.73 30.11 12.82
CA GLU A 59 -32.94 28.69 13.13
C GLU A 59 -32.89 28.39 14.65
N GLU A 60 -32.07 29.13 15.39
CA GLU A 60 -31.71 28.93 16.80
C GLU A 60 -31.82 30.26 17.55
N LYS A 61 -32.44 30.32 18.73
CA LYS A 61 -32.74 31.60 19.43
C LYS A 61 -31.48 32.30 19.99
N VAL A 62 -30.63 32.83 19.12
CA VAL A 62 -29.39 33.57 19.46
C VAL A 62 -29.68 35.07 19.58
N ASP A 63 -29.08 35.71 20.59
CA ASP A 63 -29.29 37.13 20.89
C ASP A 63 -28.85 38.08 19.77
N GLN A 64 -29.67 39.09 19.47
CA GLN A 64 -29.47 40.06 18.38
C GLN A 64 -28.20 40.92 18.51
N GLY A 65 -27.69 41.09 19.73
CA GLY A 65 -26.54 41.96 20.02
C GLY A 65 -25.21 41.22 20.15
N LEU A 66 -25.18 39.90 19.94
CA LEU A 66 -24.01 39.09 20.26
C LEU A 66 -22.87 39.30 19.25
N LEU A 67 -23.18 39.55 17.98
CA LEU A 67 -22.17 39.81 16.96
C LEU A 67 -21.68 41.28 17.03
N PRO A 68 -20.36 41.53 17.14
CA PRO A 68 -19.83 42.89 17.20
C PRO A 68 -20.10 43.66 15.90
N PRO A 69 -20.50 44.95 15.95
CA PRO A 69 -20.92 45.70 14.77
C PRO A 69 -19.75 46.06 13.84
N LYS A 70 -20.03 46.12 12.54
CA LYS A 70 -19.08 46.55 11.51
C LYS A 70 -18.85 48.08 11.57
N LYS A 71 -18.04 48.56 12.51
CA LYS A 71 -17.66 49.99 12.57
C LYS A 71 -16.85 50.36 11.31
N MET A 72 -17.31 51.37 10.57
CA MET A 72 -16.83 51.79 9.24
C MET A 72 -15.64 52.77 9.25
N LEU A 73 -15.09 53.09 10.42
CA LEU A 73 -14.03 54.11 10.55
C LEU A 73 -12.64 53.47 10.50
N GLY A 74 -11.86 53.79 9.46
CA GLY A 74 -10.45 53.42 9.32
C GLY A 74 -10.24 51.97 8.88
N LYS A 75 -10.44 51.70 7.58
CA LYS A 75 -10.52 50.34 7.00
C LYS A 75 -9.40 49.36 7.38
N ASN A 76 -8.22 49.82 7.82
CA ASN A 76 -7.06 48.97 8.10
C ASN A 76 -6.19 49.41 9.30
N SER A 77 -6.74 50.12 10.31
CA SER A 77 -5.93 50.43 11.50
C SER A 77 -5.63 49.14 12.26
N LYS A 78 -4.34 48.86 12.50
CA LYS A 78 -3.89 47.66 13.23
C LYS A 78 -4.61 47.47 14.56
N SER A 79 -4.85 48.55 15.30
CA SER A 79 -5.57 48.55 16.57
C SER A 79 -7.05 48.15 16.45
N LEU A 80 -7.72 48.50 15.35
CA LEU A 80 -9.13 48.13 15.13
C LEU A 80 -9.27 46.67 14.70
N VAL A 81 -8.29 46.15 13.95
CA VAL A 81 -8.26 44.74 13.58
C VAL A 81 -8.01 43.88 14.81
N GLU A 82 -7.08 44.27 15.68
CA GLU A 82 -6.81 43.59 16.97
C GLU A 82 -8.01 43.64 17.93
N LEU A 83 -8.69 44.79 18.03
CA LEU A 83 -9.92 44.89 18.82
C LEU A 83 -11.00 43.94 18.30
N ARG A 84 -11.19 43.91 16.97
CA ARG A 84 -12.19 43.06 16.33
C ARG A 84 -11.85 41.57 16.46
N GLN A 85 -10.57 41.19 16.44
CA GLN A 85 -10.16 39.81 16.74
C GLN A 85 -10.66 39.36 18.11
N LYS A 86 -10.44 40.18 19.15
CA LYS A 86 -10.90 39.87 20.52
C LYS A 86 -12.43 39.81 20.62
N GLU A 87 -13.13 40.72 19.95
CA GLU A 87 -14.61 40.73 19.94
C GLU A 87 -15.17 39.48 19.22
N LEU A 88 -14.59 39.07 18.09
CA LEU A 88 -14.99 37.86 17.35
C LEU A 88 -14.63 36.58 18.11
N GLU A 89 -13.51 36.57 18.83
CA GLU A 89 -13.13 35.47 19.71
C GLU A 89 -14.16 35.27 20.82
N LEU A 90 -14.53 36.35 21.52
CA LEU A 90 -15.54 36.32 22.58
C LEU A 90 -16.90 35.85 22.04
N TYR A 91 -17.28 36.28 20.83
CA TYR A 91 -18.48 35.81 20.14
C TYR A 91 -18.47 34.28 19.94
N LEU A 92 -17.40 33.73 19.36
CA LEU A 92 -17.29 32.28 19.13
C LEU A 92 -17.26 31.49 20.45
N GLN A 93 -16.54 31.97 21.45
CA GLN A 93 -16.51 31.34 22.79
C GLN A 93 -17.89 31.34 23.44
N THR A 94 -18.66 32.43 23.30
CA THR A 94 -20.03 32.51 23.83
C THR A 94 -20.97 31.54 23.13
N LEU A 95 -20.86 31.40 21.80
CA LEU A 95 -21.64 30.41 21.06
C LEU A 95 -21.31 28.98 21.49
N LEU A 96 -20.03 28.64 21.69
CA LEU A 96 -19.65 27.31 22.16
C LEU A 96 -20.17 27.00 23.56
N LEU A 97 -20.23 28.00 24.44
CA LEU A 97 -20.80 27.86 25.78
C LEU A 97 -22.34 27.76 25.75
N GLN A 98 -22.98 28.39 24.77
CA GLN A 98 -24.43 28.30 24.59
C GLN A 98 -24.87 26.92 24.07
N PHE A 99 -24.05 26.30 23.22
CA PHE A 99 -24.37 25.02 22.55
C PHE A 99 -23.47 23.88 23.06
N THR A 100 -23.50 23.62 24.36
CA THR A 100 -22.71 22.56 25.00
C THR A 100 -23.25 21.15 24.76
N GLU A 101 -24.59 21.00 24.68
CA GLU A 101 -25.23 19.69 24.52
C GLU A 101 -25.41 19.28 23.05
N ALA A 102 -25.83 20.21 22.18
CA ALA A 102 -26.04 19.96 20.76
C ALA A 102 -25.55 21.16 19.94
N MET A 103 -24.47 20.98 19.18
CA MET A 103 -23.92 22.02 18.33
C MET A 103 -24.72 22.15 17.03
N PRO A 104 -25.19 23.36 16.67
CA PRO A 104 -25.87 23.59 15.40
C PRO A 104 -24.98 23.21 14.21
N THR A 105 -25.55 22.56 13.20
CA THR A 105 -24.82 22.09 12.01
C THR A 105 -24.10 23.22 11.28
N LEU A 106 -24.69 24.42 11.28
CA LEU A 106 -24.10 25.61 10.69
C LEU A 106 -22.82 26.05 11.42
N LEU A 107 -22.82 26.05 12.76
CA LEU A 107 -21.64 26.36 13.56
C LEU A 107 -20.58 25.26 13.42
N ALA A 108 -21.00 24.00 13.40
CA ALA A 108 -20.12 22.86 13.18
C ALA A 108 -19.40 22.94 11.81
N LYS A 109 -20.14 23.31 10.75
CA LYS A 109 -19.60 23.54 9.41
C LYS A 109 -18.70 24.77 9.37
N PHE A 110 -19.09 25.87 10.01
CA PHE A 110 -18.28 27.09 10.08
C PHE A 110 -16.92 26.85 10.74
N LEU A 111 -16.86 26.04 11.79
CA LEU A 111 -15.61 25.73 12.51
C LEU A 111 -14.90 24.47 11.99
N HIS A 112 -15.33 23.90 10.86
CA HIS A 112 -14.73 22.72 10.22
C HIS A 112 -14.72 21.44 11.08
N PHE A 113 -15.65 21.29 12.03
CA PHE A 113 -15.74 20.09 12.88
C PHE A 113 -15.96 18.81 12.05
N HIS A 114 -16.70 18.89 10.95
CA HIS A 114 -16.93 17.77 10.02
C HIS A 114 -15.66 17.20 9.34
N PHE A 115 -14.52 17.89 9.43
CA PHE A 115 -13.24 17.41 8.91
C PHE A 115 -12.29 16.84 9.97
N TYR A 116 -12.46 17.23 11.25
CA TYR A 116 -11.43 16.98 12.27
C TYR A 116 -11.97 16.40 13.59
N GLU A 117 -13.23 16.63 13.93
CA GLU A 117 -13.86 16.08 15.14
C GLU A 117 -14.53 14.75 14.84
N ILE A 118 -14.39 13.79 15.76
CA ILE A 118 -14.92 12.43 15.64
C ILE A 118 -16.42 12.45 15.31
N ASP A 119 -17.24 13.10 16.14
CA ASP A 119 -18.69 13.16 15.97
C ASP A 119 -19.09 13.90 14.67
N GLY A 120 -18.32 14.92 14.27
CA GLY A 120 -18.55 15.67 13.04
C GLY A 120 -18.23 14.86 11.78
N ILE A 121 -17.11 14.12 11.80
CA ILE A 121 -16.64 13.28 10.69
C ILE A 121 -17.63 12.14 10.45
N THR A 122 -18.07 11.47 11.51
CA THR A 122 -19.03 10.35 11.39
C THR A 122 -20.41 10.83 10.97
N ALA A 123 -20.89 11.97 11.47
CA ALA A 123 -22.14 12.55 11.01
C ALA A 123 -22.12 12.89 9.51
N ALA A 124 -21.01 13.49 9.03
CA ALA A 124 -20.82 13.81 7.62
C ALA A 124 -20.73 12.54 6.75
N LEU A 125 -20.02 11.51 7.24
CA LEU A 125 -19.91 10.22 6.54
C LEU A 125 -21.26 9.50 6.49
N ALA A 126 -22.03 9.51 7.58
CA ALA A 126 -23.37 8.93 7.64
C ALA A 126 -24.32 9.62 6.65
N GLU A 127 -24.30 10.95 6.61
CA GLU A 127 -25.10 11.72 5.65
C GLU A 127 -24.72 11.40 4.21
N GLU A 128 -23.42 11.27 3.89
CA GLU A 128 -22.97 10.87 2.56
C GLU A 128 -23.47 9.46 2.17
N LEU A 129 -23.31 8.50 3.08
CA LEU A 129 -23.70 7.11 2.84
C LEU A 129 -25.22 6.94 2.80
N PHE A 130 -25.98 7.78 3.49
CA PHE A 130 -27.44 7.82 3.38
C PHE A 130 -27.90 8.11 1.95
N TYR A 131 -27.29 9.09 1.27
CA TYR A 131 -27.69 9.45 -0.10
C TYR A 131 -27.04 8.60 -1.19
N LYS A 132 -25.79 8.15 -0.98
CA LYS A 132 -24.98 7.50 -2.02
C LYS A 132 -24.67 6.04 -1.76
N GLY A 133 -24.83 5.54 -0.52
CA GLY A 133 -24.35 4.23 -0.09
C GLY A 133 -24.88 3.07 -0.93
N GLU A 134 -26.20 2.99 -1.12
CA GLU A 134 -26.80 1.92 -1.95
C GLU A 134 -26.31 1.94 -3.39
N LYS A 135 -26.18 3.13 -3.98
CA LYS A 135 -25.66 3.28 -5.33
C LYS A 135 -24.21 2.82 -5.43
N LEU A 136 -23.37 3.18 -4.45
CA LEU A 136 -21.96 2.76 -4.40
C LEU A 136 -21.83 1.23 -4.27
N LEU A 137 -22.69 0.60 -3.46
CA LEU A 137 -22.73 -0.86 -3.31
C LEU A 137 -23.19 -1.57 -4.59
N GLN A 138 -24.22 -1.04 -5.26
CA GLN A 138 -24.74 -1.60 -6.52
C GLN A 138 -23.74 -1.46 -7.67
N ASP A 139 -23.09 -0.30 -7.78
CA ASP A 139 -22.07 -0.05 -8.81
C ASP A 139 -20.80 -0.92 -8.60
N GLY A 140 -20.62 -1.52 -7.41
CA GLY A 140 -19.43 -2.30 -7.07
C GLY A 140 -18.15 -1.47 -7.08
N LYS A 141 -18.26 -0.15 -6.84
CA LYS A 141 -17.12 0.77 -6.90
C LYS A 141 -16.21 0.63 -5.69
N VAL A 142 -14.93 0.92 -5.90
CA VAL A 142 -13.95 1.07 -4.82
C VAL A 142 -14.36 2.25 -3.95
N PHE A 143 -14.62 1.98 -2.67
CA PHE A 143 -14.88 3.03 -1.70
C PHE A 143 -13.55 3.50 -1.11
N ILE A 144 -13.29 4.81 -1.23
CA ILE A 144 -12.07 5.42 -0.72
C ILE A 144 -12.37 6.05 0.63
N VAL A 145 -11.57 5.70 1.64
CA VAL A 145 -11.69 6.23 3.00
C VAL A 145 -10.34 6.65 3.54
N ARG A 146 -10.32 7.65 4.42
CA ARG A 146 -9.12 8.08 5.13
C ARG A 146 -8.98 7.36 6.48
N PRO A 147 -7.74 7.10 6.96
CA PRO A 147 -7.52 6.56 8.31
C PRO A 147 -8.23 7.36 9.41
N LEU A 148 -8.28 8.69 9.29
CA LEU A 148 -9.01 9.55 10.24
C LEU A 148 -10.51 9.25 10.30
N GLN A 149 -11.15 8.96 9.16
CA GLN A 149 -12.57 8.61 9.13
C GLN A 149 -12.82 7.24 9.75
N LEU A 150 -11.98 6.24 9.44
CA LEU A 150 -12.06 4.93 10.07
C LEU A 150 -11.81 5.01 11.58
N HIS A 151 -10.81 5.78 12.01
CA HIS A 151 -10.52 6.04 13.41
C HIS A 151 -11.74 6.67 14.11
N ALA A 152 -12.37 7.67 13.51
CA ALA A 152 -13.56 8.30 14.06
C ALA A 152 -14.71 7.30 14.26
N VAL A 153 -14.96 6.44 13.26
CA VAL A 153 -15.97 5.38 13.36
C VAL A 153 -15.61 4.36 14.44
N SER A 154 -14.36 3.88 14.48
CA SER A 154 -13.89 2.94 15.51
C SER A 154 -13.97 3.53 16.92
N GLN A 155 -13.68 4.82 17.10
CA GLN A 155 -13.84 5.51 18.38
C GLN A 155 -15.31 5.58 18.78
N GLN A 156 -16.19 5.95 17.84
CA GLN A 156 -17.62 6.10 18.15
C GLN A 156 -18.26 4.78 18.59
N LEU A 157 -17.84 3.66 18.01
CA LEU A 157 -18.32 2.32 18.37
C LEU A 157 -17.86 1.84 19.75
N ARG A 158 -16.78 2.42 20.31
CA ARG A 158 -16.34 2.13 21.68
C ARG A 158 -17.22 2.80 22.73
N PHE A 159 -18.00 3.80 22.36
CA PHE A 159 -18.90 4.50 23.27
C PHE A 159 -20.31 3.90 23.21
N ALA A 160 -20.90 3.64 24.38
CA ALA A 160 -22.30 3.25 24.51
C ALA A 160 -23.25 4.46 24.33
N LYS A 161 -23.07 5.25 23.28
CA LYS A 161 -24.00 6.32 22.88
C LYS A 161 -25.04 5.76 21.89
N PRO A 162 -26.27 6.32 21.86
CA PRO A 162 -27.22 6.02 20.79
C PRO A 162 -26.60 6.31 19.42
N THR A 163 -26.95 5.52 18.40
CA THR A 163 -26.42 5.68 17.03
C THR A 163 -26.84 6.99 16.35
N SER A 164 -27.84 7.68 16.91
CA SER A 164 -28.23 9.05 16.56
C SER A 164 -28.18 9.94 17.80
N CYS A 165 -27.28 10.93 17.80
CA CYS A 165 -27.14 11.90 18.89
C CYS A 165 -28.19 13.01 18.82
N ASN A 166 -28.69 13.34 17.61
CA ASN A 166 -29.49 14.54 17.35
C ASN A 166 -30.92 14.25 16.87
N GLY A 167 -31.33 12.98 16.76
CA GLY A 167 -32.65 12.59 16.24
C GLY A 167 -32.80 12.77 14.72
N ASP A 168 -31.76 13.21 14.00
CA ASP A 168 -31.73 13.20 12.54
C ASP A 168 -31.41 11.78 12.05
N ALA A 169 -32.34 11.20 11.29
CA ALA A 169 -32.20 9.88 10.70
C ALA A 169 -31.08 9.81 9.64
N LYS A 170 -30.65 10.96 9.09
CA LYS A 170 -29.61 11.02 8.06
C LYS A 170 -28.20 10.85 8.62
N THR A 171 -27.99 11.24 9.87
CA THR A 171 -26.68 11.17 10.55
C THR A 171 -26.54 9.91 11.41
N ASP A 172 -27.40 8.91 11.20
CA ASP A 172 -27.38 7.66 11.96
C ASP A 172 -26.15 6.82 11.60
N LEU A 173 -25.39 6.42 12.61
CA LEU A 173 -24.24 5.52 12.48
C LEU A 173 -24.63 4.16 11.84
N GLY A 174 -25.90 3.76 11.92
CA GLY A 174 -26.44 2.57 11.27
C GLY A 174 -26.18 2.52 9.77
N HIS A 175 -26.26 3.66 9.07
CA HIS A 175 -25.96 3.73 7.62
C HIS A 175 -24.50 3.39 7.33
N ILE A 176 -23.59 3.85 8.18
CA ILE A 176 -22.16 3.53 8.07
C ILE A 176 -21.94 2.03 8.30
N LEU A 177 -22.55 1.48 9.36
CA LEU A 177 -22.38 0.08 9.72
C LEU A 177 -22.92 -0.89 8.66
N ASP A 178 -24.14 -0.63 8.15
CA ASP A 178 -24.72 -1.44 7.07
C ASP A 178 -23.85 -1.40 5.82
N PHE A 179 -23.43 -0.19 5.42
CA PHE A 179 -22.56 0.00 4.26
C PHE A 179 -21.23 -0.74 4.39
N MET A 180 -20.53 -0.60 5.53
CA MET A 180 -19.25 -1.25 5.77
C MET A 180 -19.37 -2.78 5.78
N CYS A 181 -20.44 -3.34 6.35
CA CYS A 181 -20.66 -4.79 6.38
C CYS A 181 -20.85 -5.39 4.98
N ARG A 182 -21.40 -4.61 4.04
CA ARG A 182 -21.72 -5.03 2.67
C ARG A 182 -20.65 -4.66 1.64
N LEU A 183 -19.70 -3.81 2.01
CA LEU A 183 -18.65 -3.32 1.11
C LEU A 183 -17.73 -4.46 0.65
N ARG A 184 -17.42 -4.47 -0.65
CA ARG A 184 -16.53 -5.48 -1.28
C ARG A 184 -15.15 -4.96 -1.65
N TYR A 185 -15.03 -3.68 -1.97
CA TYR A 185 -13.80 -3.04 -2.45
C TYR A 185 -13.51 -1.78 -1.63
N LEU A 186 -12.41 -1.80 -0.88
CA LEU A 186 -12.01 -0.71 0.00
C LEU A 186 -10.61 -0.22 -0.36
N LYS A 187 -10.43 1.10 -0.37
CA LYS A 187 -9.12 1.73 -0.52
C LYS A 187 -8.91 2.73 0.61
N ILE A 188 -7.88 2.49 1.42
CA ILE A 188 -7.48 3.34 2.54
C ILE A 188 -6.31 4.20 2.08
N LEU A 189 -6.52 5.51 2.03
CA LEU A 189 -5.50 6.48 1.66
C LEU A 189 -5.10 7.31 2.87
N GLY A 190 -3.94 6.99 3.44
CA GLY A 190 -3.29 7.83 4.44
C GLY A 190 -2.55 9.02 3.83
N SER A 191 -1.91 9.79 4.70
CA SER A 191 -1.06 10.91 4.31
C SER A 191 0.18 11.00 5.19
N LYS A 192 1.31 11.43 4.61
CA LYS A 192 2.61 11.60 5.30
C LYS A 192 2.65 12.82 6.22
N GLY A 193 1.68 13.73 6.08
CA GLY A 193 1.64 15.02 6.76
C GLY A 193 0.44 15.15 7.68
N PRO A 194 0.30 16.31 8.33
CA PRO A 194 -0.93 16.63 9.04
C PRO A 194 -2.12 16.71 8.07
N VAL A 195 -3.30 16.34 8.55
CA VAL A 195 -4.54 16.50 7.78
C VAL A 195 -4.89 17.98 7.68
N GLY A 196 -4.88 18.53 6.47
CA GLY A 196 -5.28 19.91 6.20
C GLY A 196 -4.47 20.92 7.01
N THR A 197 -5.15 21.68 7.88
CA THR A 197 -4.54 22.70 8.74
C THR A 197 -4.40 22.25 10.20
N SER A 198 -4.61 20.96 10.46
CA SER A 198 -4.61 20.40 11.81
C SER A 198 -3.23 19.93 12.26
N ASN A 199 -3.11 19.52 13.52
CA ASN A 199 -1.98 18.77 14.06
C ASN A 199 -2.20 17.24 14.01
N ILE A 200 -3.24 16.77 13.30
CA ILE A 200 -3.64 15.35 13.28
C ILE A 200 -2.80 14.59 12.26
N HIS A 201 -2.12 13.54 12.70
CA HIS A 201 -1.33 12.66 11.84
C HIS A 201 -2.06 11.33 11.60
N GLU A 202 -2.57 11.12 10.38
CA GLU A 202 -3.32 9.91 9.99
C GLU A 202 -2.54 8.61 10.22
N SER A 203 -1.21 8.63 10.06
CA SER A 203 -0.34 7.47 10.26
C SER A 203 -0.28 6.95 11.70
N SER A 204 -0.71 7.76 12.67
CA SER A 204 -0.68 7.45 14.10
C SER A 204 -2.04 7.04 14.68
N LEU A 205 -3.10 7.07 13.86
CA LEU A 205 -4.46 6.85 14.33
C LEU A 205 -4.86 5.37 14.22
N PRO A 206 -5.18 4.68 15.32
CA PRO A 206 -5.62 3.30 15.28
C PRO A 206 -7.04 3.17 14.72
N PHE A 207 -7.28 2.21 13.84
CA PHE A 207 -8.61 1.91 13.33
C PHE A 207 -8.84 0.40 13.20
N ASP A 208 -10.12 0.01 13.26
CA ASP A 208 -10.54 -1.39 13.27
C ASP A 208 -11.30 -1.77 12.00
N LEU A 209 -10.83 -2.81 11.32
CA LEU A 209 -11.40 -3.37 10.10
C LEU A 209 -12.38 -4.53 10.34
N SER A 210 -12.64 -4.90 11.60
CA SER A 210 -13.54 -6.02 11.97
C SER A 210 -14.99 -5.83 11.47
N LEU A 211 -15.37 -4.62 11.10
CA LEU A 211 -16.71 -4.30 10.56
C LEU A 211 -16.90 -4.79 9.12
N PHE A 212 -15.82 -4.96 8.36
CA PHE A 212 -15.88 -5.25 6.92
C PHE A 212 -16.05 -6.76 6.65
N LYS A 213 -17.24 -7.29 6.89
CA LYS A 213 -17.50 -8.75 6.82
C LYS A 213 -17.52 -9.34 5.41
N SER A 214 -17.71 -8.51 4.38
CA SER A 214 -17.88 -8.96 2.98
C SER A 214 -16.77 -8.49 2.04
N LEU A 215 -15.63 -8.08 2.61
CA LEU A 215 -14.55 -7.47 1.83
C LEU A 215 -13.78 -8.52 1.03
N HIS A 216 -13.60 -8.24 -0.26
CA HIS A 216 -12.86 -9.11 -1.19
C HIS A 216 -11.54 -8.46 -1.62
N HIS A 217 -11.53 -7.13 -1.76
CA HIS A 217 -10.35 -6.37 -2.16
C HIS A 217 -10.11 -5.22 -1.18
N ILE A 218 -8.87 -5.11 -0.71
CA ILE A 218 -8.42 -3.99 0.11
C ILE A 218 -7.08 -3.47 -0.39
N GLU A 219 -6.98 -2.15 -0.52
CA GLU A 219 -5.74 -1.43 -0.76
C GLU A 219 -5.47 -0.50 0.42
N ILE A 220 -4.29 -0.57 1.02
CA ILE A 220 -3.87 0.27 2.14
C ILE A 220 -2.59 0.99 1.74
N ASN A 221 -2.63 2.32 1.75
CA ASN A 221 -1.47 3.15 1.41
C ASN A 221 -1.19 4.14 2.54
N GLU A 222 0.10 4.34 2.85
CA GLU A 222 0.59 5.33 3.82
C GLU A 222 -0.07 5.21 5.22
N SER A 223 -0.26 3.98 5.72
CA SER A 223 -0.86 3.73 7.03
C SER A 223 0.01 2.78 7.85
N SER A 224 0.42 3.16 9.06
CA SER A 224 1.29 2.30 9.86
C SER A 224 0.60 0.96 10.19
N CYS A 225 1.26 -0.16 9.90
CA CYS A 225 0.74 -1.49 10.18
C CYS A 225 0.34 -1.70 11.65
N GLN A 226 1.00 -1.02 12.60
CA GLN A 226 0.71 -1.14 14.03
C GLN A 226 -0.64 -0.54 14.43
N GLN A 227 -1.19 0.35 13.58
CA GLN A 227 -2.47 1.02 13.82
C GLN A 227 -3.65 0.26 13.22
N ILE A 228 -3.40 -0.74 12.38
CA ILE A 228 -4.43 -1.52 11.69
C ILE A 228 -4.86 -2.68 12.60
N GLN A 229 -6.11 -2.64 13.06
CA GLN A 229 -6.72 -3.68 13.88
C GLN A 229 -7.76 -4.47 13.07
N GLY A 230 -8.01 -5.73 13.44
CA GLY A 230 -9.07 -6.53 12.83
C GLY A 230 -8.80 -7.04 11.41
N LEU A 231 -7.59 -6.84 10.86
CA LEU A 231 -7.25 -7.32 9.52
C LEU A 231 -7.34 -8.86 9.41
N SER A 232 -7.03 -9.59 10.48
CA SER A 232 -7.11 -11.05 10.51
C SER A 232 -8.54 -11.60 10.41
N CYS A 233 -9.57 -10.79 10.71
CA CYS A 233 -10.97 -11.15 10.50
C CYS A 233 -11.33 -11.30 9.01
N LEU A 234 -10.51 -10.73 8.11
CA LEU A 234 -10.75 -10.74 6.66
C LEU A 234 -10.15 -11.96 5.95
N ARG A 235 -9.38 -12.80 6.66
CA ARG A 235 -8.77 -14.03 6.12
C ARG A 235 -9.72 -14.94 5.32
N PRO A 236 -11.01 -15.11 5.69
CA PRO A 236 -11.92 -15.99 4.95
C PRO A 236 -12.40 -15.42 3.61
N SER A 237 -12.53 -14.10 3.49
CA SER A 237 -13.23 -13.45 2.36
C SER A 237 -12.31 -12.73 1.39
N LEU A 238 -11.11 -12.33 1.84
CA LEU A 238 -10.23 -11.46 1.07
C LEU A 238 -9.51 -12.21 -0.05
N THR A 239 -9.74 -11.79 -1.29
CA THR A 239 -9.11 -12.34 -2.49
C THR A 239 -7.88 -11.54 -2.92
N THR A 240 -7.87 -10.23 -2.64
CA THR A 240 -6.79 -9.32 -3.00
C THR A 240 -6.42 -8.41 -1.84
N LEU A 241 -5.15 -8.39 -1.49
CA LEU A 241 -4.57 -7.53 -0.46
C LEU A 241 -3.42 -6.71 -1.07
N SER A 242 -3.55 -5.39 -1.06
CA SER A 242 -2.51 -4.46 -1.49
C SER A 242 -2.12 -3.56 -0.33
N ILE A 243 -0.82 -3.50 -0.01
CA ILE A 243 -0.28 -2.67 1.07
C ILE A 243 0.97 -1.97 0.58
N HIS A 244 1.02 -0.65 0.72
CA HIS A 244 2.14 0.18 0.26
C HIS A 244 2.57 1.18 1.33
N HIS A 245 3.87 1.46 1.44
CA HIS A 245 4.44 2.46 2.35
C HIS A 245 3.97 2.32 3.81
N SER A 246 3.72 1.09 4.26
CA SER A 246 2.97 0.82 5.49
C SER A 246 3.65 -0.20 6.40
N THR A 247 4.64 -0.95 5.91
CA THR A 247 5.27 -2.03 6.67
C THR A 247 6.75 -2.27 6.35
N GLU A 248 7.45 -2.89 7.30
CA GLU A 248 8.84 -3.38 7.19
C GLU A 248 8.92 -4.91 7.11
N THR A 249 7.84 -5.64 7.41
CA THR A 249 7.83 -7.12 7.42
C THR A 249 6.49 -7.66 6.92
N MET A 250 6.52 -8.79 6.21
CA MET A 250 5.28 -9.47 5.78
C MET A 250 4.49 -9.97 7.00
N MET A 251 5.20 -10.45 8.03
CA MET A 251 4.61 -10.96 9.25
C MET A 251 3.69 -9.97 9.95
N SER A 252 4.08 -8.69 10.05
CA SER A 252 3.27 -7.66 10.73
C SER A 252 1.86 -7.46 10.17
N ILE A 253 1.64 -7.86 8.91
CA ILE A 253 0.35 -7.78 8.22
C ILE A 253 -0.34 -9.13 8.16
N LEU A 254 0.39 -10.16 7.74
CA LEU A 254 -0.21 -11.47 7.48
C LEU A 254 -0.53 -12.23 8.78
N VAL A 255 0.30 -12.02 9.80
CA VAL A 255 0.22 -12.66 11.12
C VAL A 255 0.52 -11.64 12.21
N PRO A 256 -0.33 -10.63 12.43
CA PRO A 256 -0.14 -9.64 13.50
C PRO A 256 -0.11 -10.31 14.89
N GLU A 257 -0.75 -11.48 15.04
CA GLU A 257 -0.76 -12.26 16.29
C GLU A 257 0.63 -12.82 16.66
N ALA A 258 1.57 -12.86 15.71
CA ALA A 258 2.94 -13.34 15.95
C ALA A 258 3.72 -12.49 16.97
N VAL A 259 3.25 -11.26 17.23
CA VAL A 259 3.82 -10.39 18.29
C VAL A 259 3.55 -10.98 19.68
N GLU A 260 2.40 -11.62 19.87
CA GLU A 260 2.01 -12.24 21.14
C GLU A 260 2.52 -13.69 21.26
N PHE A 261 2.60 -14.40 20.13
CA PHE A 261 2.96 -15.81 20.08
C PHE A 261 4.21 -16.04 19.24
N SER A 262 5.35 -16.28 19.88
CA SER A 262 6.62 -16.53 19.18
C SER A 262 6.67 -17.87 18.43
N GLN A 263 5.92 -18.87 18.91
CA GLN A 263 5.87 -20.22 18.35
C GLN A 263 4.48 -20.49 17.76
N TRP A 264 4.27 -20.11 16.50
CA TRP A 264 3.01 -20.31 15.80
C TRP A 264 3.19 -21.16 14.54
N GLU A 265 2.12 -21.83 14.14
CA GLU A 265 2.04 -22.55 12.86
C GLU A 265 0.76 -22.20 12.10
N ALA A 266 0.83 -22.33 10.78
CA ALA A 266 -0.33 -22.14 9.91
C ALA A 266 -1.32 -23.31 10.10
N GLU A 267 -2.61 -23.00 10.03
CA GLU A 267 -3.67 -24.00 10.08
C GLU A 267 -3.49 -25.06 8.97
N GLY A 268 -3.39 -26.33 9.38
CA GLY A 268 -3.19 -27.47 8.48
C GLY A 268 -1.74 -27.91 8.31
N GLU A 269 -0.74 -27.21 8.87
CA GLU A 269 0.63 -27.73 8.98
C GLU A 269 0.73 -28.73 10.15
N LEU A 270 1.55 -29.77 9.96
CA LEU A 270 1.87 -30.76 11.00
C LEU A 270 3.19 -30.38 11.67
N SER A 271 3.15 -29.84 12.89
CA SER A 271 4.33 -29.71 13.74
C SER A 271 4.62 -30.98 14.54
N ASN A 272 5.90 -31.27 14.69
CA ASN A 272 6.41 -32.11 15.77
C ASN A 272 6.91 -31.30 16.97
N CYS A 273 6.80 -29.96 16.93
CA CYS A 273 7.22 -29.06 18.00
C CYS A 273 6.02 -28.59 18.85
N PRO A 274 6.23 -28.22 20.12
CA PRO A 274 5.20 -27.57 20.91
C PRO A 274 4.89 -26.20 20.29
N ILE A 275 3.64 -26.02 19.83
CA ILE A 275 3.15 -24.76 19.29
C ILE A 275 2.32 -24.02 20.35
N THR A 276 2.44 -22.69 20.40
CA THR A 276 1.63 -21.85 21.29
C THR A 276 0.36 -21.34 20.63
N ALA A 277 0.33 -21.27 19.29
CA ALA A 277 -0.85 -20.85 18.54
C ALA A 277 -0.91 -21.49 17.15
N VAL A 278 -2.14 -21.76 16.69
CA VAL A 278 -2.45 -22.09 15.29
C VAL A 278 -3.08 -20.87 14.65
N ILE A 279 -2.50 -20.43 13.55
CA ILE A 279 -2.91 -19.22 12.82
C ILE A 279 -3.75 -19.62 11.62
N PRO A 280 -5.02 -19.19 11.54
CA PRO A 280 -5.86 -19.43 10.37
C PRO A 280 -5.20 -18.93 9.09
N VAL A 281 -5.32 -19.70 8.01
CA VAL A 281 -4.80 -19.31 6.69
C VAL A 281 -5.74 -18.33 5.99
N TRP A 282 -5.20 -17.52 5.08
CA TRP A 282 -5.94 -16.72 4.12
C TRP A 282 -6.54 -17.64 3.06
N SER A 283 -7.79 -18.06 3.28
CA SER A 283 -8.38 -19.19 2.56
C SER A 283 -8.83 -18.88 1.13
N THR A 284 -8.87 -17.60 0.76
CA THR A 284 -9.33 -17.11 -0.55
C THR A 284 -8.34 -16.15 -1.22
N LEU A 285 -7.24 -15.77 -0.55
CA LEU A 285 -6.28 -14.79 -1.06
C LEU A 285 -5.48 -15.37 -2.23
N THR A 286 -5.63 -14.78 -3.41
CA THR A 286 -4.91 -15.17 -4.63
C THR A 286 -3.94 -14.10 -5.11
N THR A 287 -4.16 -12.84 -4.74
CA THR A 287 -3.32 -11.70 -5.14
C THR A 287 -2.83 -10.97 -3.90
N LEU A 288 -1.51 -10.94 -3.71
CA LEU A 288 -0.86 -10.18 -2.66
C LEU A 288 0.12 -9.19 -3.28
N ASP A 289 -0.11 -7.92 -3.01
CA ASP A 289 0.78 -6.83 -3.40
C ASP A 289 1.28 -6.13 -2.14
N MET A 290 2.59 -6.23 -1.89
CA MET A 290 3.27 -5.53 -0.82
C MET A 290 4.41 -4.68 -1.40
N SER A 291 4.23 -4.14 -2.61
CA SER A 291 5.19 -3.27 -3.27
C SER A 291 5.37 -1.95 -2.54
N HIS A 292 6.51 -1.28 -2.76
CA HIS A 292 6.84 0.02 -2.17
C HIS A 292 6.81 0.02 -0.63
N ASN A 293 7.34 -1.03 -0.02
CA ASN A 293 7.54 -1.12 1.42
C ASN A 293 9.04 -1.17 1.76
N SER A 294 9.37 -1.44 3.02
CA SER A 294 10.76 -1.62 3.45
C SER A 294 11.03 -3.08 3.86
N ILE A 295 10.44 -4.03 3.14
CA ILE A 295 10.56 -5.47 3.45
C ILE A 295 11.96 -5.95 3.07
N SER A 296 12.70 -6.44 4.07
CA SER A 296 14.08 -6.91 3.88
C SER A 296 14.17 -8.42 3.63
N ALA A 297 13.16 -9.19 4.04
CA ALA A 297 13.11 -10.63 3.84
C ALA A 297 11.68 -11.15 3.67
N ILE A 298 11.54 -12.21 2.87
CA ILE A 298 10.32 -13.01 2.78
C ILE A 298 10.33 -13.97 3.97
N ASP A 299 9.51 -13.70 4.98
CA ASP A 299 9.51 -14.45 6.24
C ASP A 299 8.51 -15.63 6.24
N ARG A 300 8.50 -16.41 7.32
CA ARG A 300 7.65 -17.61 7.46
C ARG A 300 6.14 -17.34 7.38
N SER A 301 5.69 -16.08 7.44
CA SER A 301 4.27 -15.71 7.26
C SER A 301 3.70 -16.11 5.90
N VAL A 302 4.53 -16.34 4.89
CA VAL A 302 4.08 -16.89 3.59
C VAL A 302 3.36 -18.24 3.71
N LYS A 303 3.56 -18.98 4.80
CA LYS A 303 2.83 -20.23 5.07
C LYS A 303 1.32 -20.02 5.26
N VAL A 304 0.89 -18.83 5.69
CA VAL A 304 -0.53 -18.55 5.90
C VAL A 304 -1.26 -18.12 4.63
N ILE A 305 -0.59 -17.99 3.49
CA ILE A 305 -1.16 -17.54 2.21
C ILE A 305 -0.96 -18.57 1.08
N PRO A 306 -1.29 -19.87 1.28
CA PRO A 306 -0.90 -20.96 0.35
C PRO A 306 -1.57 -20.89 -1.03
N LYS A 307 -2.62 -20.07 -1.19
CA LYS A 307 -3.38 -19.92 -2.45
C LYS A 307 -2.94 -18.74 -3.32
N VAL A 308 -1.92 -17.99 -2.91
CA VAL A 308 -1.45 -16.84 -3.69
C VAL A 308 -0.86 -17.30 -5.02
N GLU A 309 -1.37 -16.72 -6.09
CA GLU A 309 -0.97 -16.93 -7.49
C GLU A 309 -0.17 -15.74 -8.03
N PHE A 310 -0.48 -14.54 -7.55
CA PHE A 310 0.14 -13.27 -7.93
C PHE A 310 0.76 -12.62 -6.69
N LEU A 311 2.09 -12.49 -6.70
CA LEU A 311 2.85 -11.87 -5.61
C LEU A 311 3.68 -10.70 -6.16
N ASP A 312 3.38 -9.50 -5.70
CA ASP A 312 4.18 -8.31 -5.96
C ASP A 312 4.93 -7.88 -4.69
N LEU A 313 6.25 -7.94 -4.76
CA LEU A 313 7.18 -7.48 -3.73
C LEU A 313 8.18 -6.47 -4.33
N SER A 314 7.80 -5.80 -5.41
CA SER A 314 8.64 -4.80 -6.07
C SER A 314 8.92 -3.59 -5.16
N HIS A 315 10.01 -2.87 -5.42
CA HIS A 315 10.39 -1.67 -4.64
C HIS A 315 10.48 -1.94 -3.13
N ASN A 316 11.13 -3.05 -2.75
CA ASN A 316 11.44 -3.42 -1.37
C ASN A 316 12.98 -3.50 -1.19
N GLN A 317 13.43 -4.14 -0.11
CA GLN A 317 14.85 -4.25 0.24
C GLN A 317 15.33 -5.71 0.26
N LEU A 318 14.65 -6.61 -0.47
CA LEU A 318 14.92 -8.04 -0.45
C LEU A 318 16.33 -8.36 -0.98
N SER A 319 17.04 -9.23 -0.26
CA SER A 319 18.35 -9.75 -0.67
C SER A 319 18.34 -11.24 -1.04
N SER A 320 17.22 -11.94 -0.80
CA SER A 320 17.03 -13.37 -1.09
C SER A 320 15.56 -13.66 -1.44
N VAL A 321 15.32 -14.83 -2.05
CA VAL A 321 13.99 -15.34 -2.45
C VAL A 321 13.55 -16.56 -1.61
N GLU A 322 14.15 -16.72 -0.43
CA GLU A 322 13.80 -17.79 0.53
C GLU A 322 12.32 -17.78 0.91
N ASN A 323 11.84 -18.94 1.41
CA ASN A 323 10.46 -19.19 1.84
C ASN A 323 9.38 -19.21 0.76
N LEU A 324 9.70 -18.80 -0.48
CA LEU A 324 8.76 -18.92 -1.60
C LEU A 324 8.38 -20.37 -1.94
N GLN A 325 9.14 -21.38 -1.48
CA GLN A 325 8.81 -22.80 -1.68
C GLN A 325 7.46 -23.21 -1.09
N HIS A 326 6.94 -22.42 -0.13
CA HIS A 326 5.64 -22.67 0.49
C HIS A 326 4.46 -22.20 -0.37
N LEU A 327 4.71 -21.38 -1.39
CA LEU A 327 3.70 -20.80 -2.26
C LEU A 327 3.59 -21.58 -3.58
N TYR A 328 3.08 -22.80 -3.49
CA TYR A 328 3.04 -23.77 -4.59
C TYR A 328 2.12 -23.38 -5.77
N ASN A 329 1.20 -22.42 -5.55
CA ASN A 329 0.29 -21.91 -6.58
C ASN A 329 0.83 -20.67 -7.31
N LEU A 330 2.03 -20.17 -6.98
CA LEU A 330 2.55 -18.96 -7.63
C LEU A 330 2.69 -19.14 -9.14
N VAL A 331 2.14 -18.18 -9.86
CA VAL A 331 2.21 -18.08 -11.32
C VAL A 331 2.95 -16.81 -11.74
N HIS A 332 2.75 -15.72 -11.00
CA HIS A 332 3.33 -14.40 -11.29
C HIS A 332 4.03 -13.86 -10.05
N VAL A 333 5.30 -13.51 -10.20
CA VAL A 333 6.12 -12.95 -9.13
C VAL A 333 6.85 -11.71 -9.63
N ASP A 334 6.62 -10.58 -8.98
CA ASP A 334 7.38 -9.35 -9.19
C ASP A 334 8.31 -9.10 -7.99
N LEU A 335 9.61 -9.09 -8.26
CA LEU A 335 10.69 -8.82 -7.32
C LEU A 335 11.57 -7.67 -7.84
N SER A 336 11.05 -6.84 -8.74
CA SER A 336 11.79 -5.73 -9.32
C SER A 336 12.18 -4.67 -8.27
N TYR A 337 13.25 -3.93 -8.54
CA TYR A 337 13.75 -2.86 -7.69
C TYR A 337 13.97 -3.30 -6.23
N ASN A 338 14.63 -4.44 -6.06
CA ASN A 338 15.11 -4.97 -4.77
C ASN A 338 16.66 -4.98 -4.74
N ASN A 339 17.24 -5.63 -3.74
CA ASN A 339 18.69 -5.75 -3.53
C ASN A 339 19.22 -7.16 -3.87
N LEU A 340 18.57 -7.88 -4.80
CA LEU A 340 18.96 -9.25 -5.16
C LEU A 340 20.29 -9.23 -5.93
N ARG A 341 21.30 -9.92 -5.39
CA ARG A 341 22.63 -10.06 -6.02
C ARG A 341 22.84 -11.43 -6.64
N VAL A 342 22.32 -12.45 -5.98
CA VAL A 342 22.45 -13.85 -6.36
C VAL A 342 21.11 -14.55 -6.13
N LEU A 343 20.78 -15.51 -6.98
CA LEU A 343 19.58 -16.33 -6.90
C LEU A 343 19.94 -17.79 -6.65
N GLU A 344 20.74 -18.06 -5.62
CA GLU A 344 21.18 -19.42 -5.31
C GLU A 344 19.98 -20.36 -5.14
N SER A 345 19.99 -21.46 -5.89
CA SER A 345 18.92 -22.46 -5.88
C SER A 345 17.51 -21.86 -6.04
N ALA A 346 17.32 -20.74 -6.75
CA ALA A 346 16.00 -20.13 -6.90
C ALA A 346 14.94 -21.11 -7.45
N HIS A 347 15.33 -22.06 -8.30
CA HIS A 347 14.46 -23.15 -8.75
C HIS A 347 13.93 -24.11 -7.67
N THR A 348 14.51 -24.14 -6.46
CA THR A 348 13.96 -24.89 -5.32
C THR A 348 12.95 -24.08 -4.51
N HIS A 349 12.93 -22.76 -4.71
CA HIS A 349 12.05 -21.83 -4.00
C HIS A 349 10.88 -21.38 -4.88
N LEU A 350 11.15 -21.07 -6.14
CA LEU A 350 10.17 -20.64 -7.12
C LEU A 350 9.66 -21.88 -7.86
N GLY A 351 8.42 -22.27 -7.59
CA GLY A 351 7.75 -23.43 -8.18
C GLY A 351 7.43 -23.27 -9.68
N ASN A 352 6.19 -23.55 -10.08
CA ASN A 352 5.75 -23.49 -11.48
C ASN A 352 5.36 -22.07 -11.94
N ILE A 353 6.24 -21.09 -11.70
CA ILE A 353 6.00 -19.72 -12.11
C ILE A 353 6.10 -19.56 -13.63
N LYS A 354 5.24 -18.70 -14.18
CA LYS A 354 5.20 -18.35 -15.61
C LYS A 354 5.77 -16.97 -15.91
N THR A 355 5.66 -16.05 -14.96
CA THR A 355 6.17 -14.67 -15.11
C THR A 355 7.01 -14.32 -13.91
N LEU A 356 8.25 -13.88 -14.17
CA LEU A 356 9.20 -13.43 -13.17
C LEU A 356 9.77 -12.07 -13.57
N ASN A 357 9.52 -11.06 -12.75
CA ASN A 357 10.16 -9.76 -12.91
C ASN A 357 11.27 -9.59 -11.87
N LEU A 358 12.50 -9.41 -12.34
CA LEU A 358 13.71 -9.18 -11.55
C LEU A 358 14.40 -7.87 -11.98
N SER A 359 13.69 -6.97 -12.67
CA SER A 359 14.28 -5.73 -13.17
C SER A 359 14.82 -4.86 -12.05
N GLY A 360 15.88 -4.09 -12.28
CA GLY A 360 16.37 -3.12 -11.29
C GLY A 360 16.99 -3.75 -10.03
N ASN A 361 17.51 -4.97 -10.14
CA ASN A 361 18.27 -5.64 -9.08
C ASN A 361 19.79 -5.53 -9.35
N GLN A 362 20.60 -6.32 -8.64
CA GLN A 362 22.06 -6.30 -8.68
C GLN A 362 22.62 -7.65 -9.18
N LEU A 363 21.87 -8.37 -10.02
CA LEU A 363 22.24 -9.71 -10.49
C LEU A 363 23.39 -9.65 -11.48
N ASP A 364 24.44 -10.42 -11.24
CA ASP A 364 25.61 -10.54 -12.13
C ASP A 364 25.70 -11.93 -12.83
N HIS A 365 24.88 -12.90 -12.41
CA HIS A 365 24.74 -14.21 -13.05
C HIS A 365 23.38 -14.88 -12.77
N LEU A 366 22.99 -15.85 -13.61
CA LEU A 366 21.65 -16.46 -13.60
C LEU A 366 21.64 -17.97 -13.29
N ALA A 367 22.61 -18.47 -12.51
CA ALA A 367 22.73 -19.92 -12.21
C ALA A 367 21.49 -20.51 -11.50
N GLY A 368 20.76 -19.69 -10.75
CA GLY A 368 19.54 -20.08 -10.05
C GLY A 368 18.36 -20.48 -10.94
N LEU A 369 18.33 -19.97 -12.18
CA LEU A 369 17.14 -19.98 -13.02
C LEU A 369 17.04 -21.21 -13.93
N THR A 370 18.09 -22.02 -14.07
CA THR A 370 18.21 -23.09 -15.09
C THR A 370 17.07 -24.10 -15.12
N LYS A 371 16.34 -24.29 -14.02
CA LYS A 371 15.28 -25.31 -13.89
C LYS A 371 13.86 -24.74 -13.77
N LEU A 372 13.66 -23.45 -14.05
CA LEU A 372 12.33 -22.83 -14.08
C LEU A 372 11.60 -23.17 -15.39
N TYR A 373 11.29 -24.45 -15.60
CA TYR A 373 10.85 -24.96 -16.91
C TYR A 373 9.55 -24.35 -17.42
N SER A 374 8.69 -23.89 -16.51
CA SER A 374 7.40 -23.26 -16.81
C SER A 374 7.48 -21.76 -17.11
N LEU A 375 8.67 -21.16 -17.01
CA LEU A 375 8.86 -19.71 -17.14
C LEU A 375 8.70 -19.27 -18.60
N VAL A 376 7.78 -18.34 -18.83
CA VAL A 376 7.43 -17.80 -20.15
C VAL A 376 7.93 -16.37 -20.31
N ASN A 377 7.78 -15.56 -19.26
CA ASN A 377 8.16 -14.15 -19.25
C ASN A 377 9.21 -13.90 -18.18
N LEU A 378 10.36 -13.36 -18.57
CA LEU A 378 11.46 -13.00 -17.67
C LEU A 378 11.95 -11.58 -17.97
N ASP A 379 11.81 -10.70 -16.98
CA ASP A 379 12.43 -9.37 -17.03
C ASP A 379 13.66 -9.33 -16.12
N LEU A 380 14.82 -9.05 -16.73
CA LEU A 380 16.12 -8.90 -16.10
C LEU A 380 16.74 -7.54 -16.43
N SER A 381 15.93 -6.59 -16.92
CA SER A 381 16.42 -5.27 -17.27
C SER A 381 17.03 -4.55 -16.06
N HIS A 382 17.95 -3.61 -16.31
CA HIS A 382 18.58 -2.84 -15.23
C HIS A 382 19.27 -3.72 -14.15
N ASN A 383 20.01 -4.74 -14.56
CA ASN A 383 20.85 -5.58 -13.69
C ASN A 383 22.35 -5.38 -14.01
N GLN A 384 23.22 -6.24 -13.47
CA GLN A 384 24.69 -6.17 -13.60
C GLN A 384 25.26 -7.27 -14.49
N LEU A 385 24.48 -7.78 -15.46
CA LEU A 385 24.91 -8.85 -16.37
C LEU A 385 25.92 -8.31 -17.39
N ALA A 386 27.21 -8.55 -17.12
CA ALA A 386 28.30 -7.98 -17.93
C ALA A 386 28.74 -8.86 -19.12
N LEU A 387 28.56 -10.18 -19.05
CA LEU A 387 29.06 -11.12 -20.05
C LEU A 387 27.96 -12.07 -20.53
N LEU A 388 28.02 -12.46 -21.81
CA LEU A 388 27.08 -13.42 -22.42
C LEU A 388 27.07 -14.78 -21.72
N ASP A 389 28.19 -15.20 -21.14
CA ASP A 389 28.26 -16.47 -20.41
C ASP A 389 27.35 -16.50 -19.17
N ARG A 390 27.00 -15.32 -18.63
CA ARG A 390 26.15 -15.18 -17.43
C ARG A 390 24.70 -15.54 -17.69
N ILE A 391 24.27 -15.56 -18.96
CA ILE A 391 22.90 -15.86 -19.38
C ILE A 391 22.73 -17.27 -19.98
N LYS A 392 23.80 -18.07 -20.08
CA LYS A 392 23.74 -19.42 -20.65
C LYS A 392 22.66 -20.30 -19.99
N ASN A 393 22.46 -20.12 -18.69
CA ASN A 393 21.50 -20.87 -17.88
C ASN A 393 20.04 -20.68 -18.29
N ILE A 394 19.68 -19.53 -18.88
CA ILE A 394 18.31 -19.28 -19.34
C ILE A 394 18.07 -19.76 -20.78
N GLY A 395 19.13 -20.02 -21.56
CA GLY A 395 19.02 -20.54 -22.92
C GLY A 395 18.40 -21.94 -23.01
N SER A 396 18.47 -22.72 -21.93
CA SER A 396 17.88 -24.06 -21.84
C SER A 396 16.42 -24.07 -21.37
N LEU A 397 15.82 -22.93 -21.04
CA LEU A 397 14.46 -22.87 -20.50
C LEU A 397 13.42 -23.09 -21.60
N PRO A 398 12.68 -24.22 -21.61
CA PRO A 398 11.94 -24.68 -22.78
C PRO A 398 10.69 -23.85 -23.12
N CYS A 399 10.16 -23.08 -22.18
CA CYS A 399 8.96 -22.27 -22.37
C CYS A 399 9.23 -20.77 -22.44
N LEU A 400 10.50 -20.33 -22.33
CA LEU A 400 10.80 -18.91 -22.30
C LEU A 400 10.54 -18.29 -23.67
N GLU A 401 9.64 -17.31 -23.71
CA GLU A 401 9.20 -16.60 -24.92
C GLU A 401 9.52 -15.11 -24.85
N LYS A 402 9.41 -14.47 -23.68
CA LYS A 402 9.70 -13.04 -23.52
C LYS A 402 10.85 -12.85 -22.56
N LEU A 403 11.92 -12.23 -23.07
CA LEU A 403 13.12 -11.93 -22.30
C LEU A 403 13.47 -10.45 -22.44
N ASN A 404 13.61 -9.75 -21.33
CA ASN A 404 14.11 -8.37 -21.30
C ASN A 404 15.47 -8.34 -20.60
N LEU A 405 16.52 -7.97 -21.32
CA LEU A 405 17.90 -7.79 -20.84
C LEU A 405 18.36 -6.33 -20.96
N SER A 406 17.49 -5.42 -21.39
CA SER A 406 17.81 -4.00 -21.58
C SER A 406 18.48 -3.39 -20.35
N SER A 407 19.32 -2.37 -20.56
CA SER A 407 20.03 -1.68 -19.48
C SER A 407 20.94 -2.60 -18.62
N ASN A 408 21.48 -3.68 -19.20
CA ASN A 408 22.60 -4.44 -18.63
C ASN A 408 23.93 -4.08 -19.33
N PRO A 409 25.09 -4.20 -18.65
CA PRO A 409 26.38 -3.86 -19.26
C PRO A 409 26.71 -4.66 -20.53
N MET A 410 26.20 -5.89 -20.67
CA MET A 410 26.38 -6.71 -21.88
C MET A 410 25.73 -6.12 -23.15
N CYS A 411 24.76 -5.22 -23.02
CA CYS A 411 24.09 -4.60 -24.17
C CYS A 411 25.02 -3.70 -25.01
N ILE A 412 26.19 -3.33 -24.47
CA ILE A 412 27.23 -2.56 -25.19
C ILE A 412 27.97 -3.43 -26.22
N ILE A 413 27.91 -4.76 -26.07
CA ILE A 413 28.60 -5.69 -26.98
C ILE A 413 27.98 -5.56 -28.39
N PRO A 414 28.80 -5.41 -29.45
CA PRO A 414 28.29 -5.43 -30.83
C PRO A 414 27.54 -6.73 -31.11
N ASP A 415 26.40 -6.61 -31.78
CA ASP A 415 25.50 -7.73 -32.10
C ASP A 415 25.04 -8.52 -30.87
N TYR A 416 24.88 -7.85 -29.70
CA TYR A 416 24.49 -8.53 -28.47
C TYR A 416 23.20 -9.36 -28.65
N ARG A 417 22.20 -8.81 -29.36
CA ARG A 417 20.92 -9.48 -29.59
C ARG A 417 21.11 -10.83 -30.26
N THR A 418 21.79 -10.85 -31.39
CA THR A 418 22.10 -12.08 -32.14
C THR A 418 22.90 -13.07 -31.28
N LYS A 419 23.87 -12.59 -30.50
CA LYS A 419 24.69 -13.44 -29.62
C LYS A 419 23.88 -14.03 -28.45
N VAL A 420 22.91 -13.30 -27.92
CA VAL A 420 21.95 -13.77 -26.91
C VAL A 420 21.03 -14.80 -27.53
N LEU A 421 20.41 -14.49 -28.67
CA LEU A 421 19.52 -15.41 -29.40
C LEU A 421 20.22 -16.72 -29.77
N ALA A 422 21.51 -16.67 -30.11
CA ALA A 422 22.31 -17.87 -30.36
C ALA A 422 22.40 -18.82 -29.15
N GLN A 423 22.21 -18.35 -27.91
CA GLN A 423 22.14 -19.21 -26.73
C GLN A 423 20.86 -20.07 -26.69
N PHE A 424 19.80 -19.66 -27.40
CA PHE A 424 18.54 -20.40 -27.51
C PHE A 424 18.54 -21.42 -28.66
N GLY A 425 19.57 -21.42 -29.50
CA GLY A 425 19.73 -22.38 -30.60
C GLY A 425 18.53 -22.37 -31.55
N ASP A 426 17.91 -23.54 -31.74
CA ASP A 426 16.75 -23.72 -32.64
C ASP A 426 15.51 -22.92 -32.20
N ARG A 427 15.45 -22.54 -30.92
CA ARG A 427 14.33 -21.77 -30.36
C ARG A 427 14.50 -20.27 -30.46
N ALA A 428 15.56 -19.77 -31.11
CA ALA A 428 15.80 -18.34 -31.26
C ALA A 428 14.59 -17.59 -31.88
N ALA A 429 13.85 -18.22 -32.79
CA ALA A 429 12.67 -17.63 -33.42
C ALA A 429 11.46 -17.47 -32.47
N GLU A 430 11.41 -18.25 -31.38
CA GLU A 430 10.33 -18.21 -30.39
C GLU A 430 10.51 -17.08 -29.37
N VAL A 431 11.73 -16.54 -29.26
CA VAL A 431 12.10 -15.56 -28.23
C VAL A 431 11.90 -14.13 -28.73
N CYS A 432 11.11 -13.36 -28.00
CA CYS A 432 11.00 -11.92 -28.08
C CYS A 432 11.99 -11.29 -27.10
N LEU A 433 13.04 -10.67 -27.62
CA LEU A 433 14.12 -10.05 -26.84
C LEU A 433 13.93 -8.53 -26.77
N ASP A 434 13.98 -7.97 -25.56
CA ASP A 434 13.90 -6.52 -25.30
C ASP A 434 12.66 -5.84 -25.92
N GLY A 435 11.54 -6.55 -25.91
CA GLY A 435 10.27 -6.07 -26.48
C GLY A 435 10.19 -6.11 -28.00
N GLN A 436 11.18 -6.71 -28.67
CA GLN A 436 11.21 -6.87 -30.12
C GLN A 436 11.21 -8.35 -30.51
N VAL A 437 10.30 -8.72 -31.42
CA VAL A 437 10.31 -10.03 -32.08
C VAL A 437 11.59 -10.21 -32.88
N THR A 438 12.12 -11.43 -32.86
CA THR A 438 13.34 -11.79 -33.58
C THR A 438 13.13 -11.64 -35.09
N THR A 439 14.04 -10.92 -35.75
CA THR A 439 13.98 -10.65 -37.19
C THR A 439 14.66 -11.76 -38.00
N GLU A 440 14.28 -11.92 -39.27
CA GLU A 440 14.88 -12.91 -40.18
C GLU A 440 16.41 -12.75 -40.30
N LYS A 441 16.90 -11.51 -40.36
CA LYS A 441 18.35 -11.22 -40.39
C LYS A 441 19.08 -11.69 -39.13
N GLU A 442 18.44 -11.58 -37.97
CA GLU A 442 19.01 -12.07 -36.71
C GLU A 442 19.04 -13.61 -36.72
N LEU A 443 17.99 -14.26 -37.22
CA LEU A 443 17.93 -15.72 -37.36
C LEU A 443 19.02 -16.26 -38.29
N ASP A 444 19.19 -15.67 -39.47
CA ASP A 444 20.25 -16.04 -40.41
C ASP A 444 21.63 -15.99 -39.74
N THR A 445 21.86 -14.92 -38.98
CA THR A 445 23.14 -14.72 -38.28
C THR A 445 23.30 -15.73 -37.12
N VAL A 446 22.21 -16.07 -36.42
CA VAL A 446 22.19 -17.12 -35.39
C VAL A 446 22.54 -18.48 -35.99
N GLU A 447 22.01 -18.83 -37.16
CA GLU A 447 22.33 -20.10 -37.85
C GLU A 447 23.81 -20.19 -38.20
N VAL A 448 24.40 -19.10 -38.71
CA VAL A 448 25.83 -19.01 -38.99
C VAL A 448 26.65 -19.19 -37.72
N LEU A 449 26.30 -18.50 -36.62
CA LEU A 449 26.99 -18.63 -35.33
C LEU A 449 26.89 -20.06 -34.78
N LYS A 450 25.73 -20.70 -34.92
CA LYS A 450 25.50 -22.10 -34.53
C LYS A 450 26.37 -23.05 -35.34
N ALA A 451 26.46 -22.85 -36.66
CA ALA A 451 27.31 -23.66 -37.54
C ALA A 451 28.80 -23.52 -37.18
N ILE A 452 29.26 -22.30 -36.89
CA ILE A 452 30.63 -22.02 -36.43
C ILE A 452 30.91 -22.72 -35.11
N GLN A 453 29.99 -22.62 -34.13
CA GLN A 453 30.15 -23.27 -32.83
C GLN A 453 30.21 -24.79 -32.98
N LYS A 454 29.32 -25.39 -33.79
CA LYS A 454 29.31 -26.84 -34.06
C LYS A 454 30.62 -27.29 -34.73
N ALA A 455 31.15 -26.51 -35.68
CA ALA A 455 32.43 -26.81 -36.32
C ALA A 455 33.59 -26.74 -35.32
N ARG A 456 33.56 -25.77 -34.40
CA ARG A 456 34.54 -25.62 -33.32
C ARG A 456 34.50 -26.79 -32.34
N ASP A 457 33.31 -27.19 -31.88
CA ASP A 457 33.13 -28.32 -30.96
C ASP A 457 33.60 -29.64 -31.58
N VAL A 458 33.36 -29.85 -32.89
CA VAL A 458 33.87 -31.03 -33.63
C VAL A 458 35.39 -31.00 -33.71
N LYS A 459 35.99 -29.84 -33.93
CA LYS A 459 37.44 -29.66 -33.94
C LYS A 459 38.05 -29.95 -32.56
N GLU A 460 37.48 -29.39 -31.50
CA GLU A 460 37.89 -29.60 -30.11
C GLU A 460 37.80 -31.08 -29.71
N LYS A 461 36.69 -31.76 -30.04
CA LYS A 461 36.51 -33.21 -29.81
C LYS A 461 37.53 -34.06 -30.57
N ARG A 462 37.91 -33.68 -31.79
CA ARG A 462 38.96 -34.34 -32.56
C ARG A 462 40.34 -34.15 -31.93
N THR A 463 40.68 -32.95 -31.47
CA THR A 463 41.94 -32.72 -30.75
C THR A 463 41.99 -33.45 -29.42
N SER A 464 40.89 -33.54 -28.66
CA SER A 464 40.86 -34.27 -27.38
C SER A 464 40.89 -35.80 -27.54
N SER A 465 40.42 -36.31 -28.68
CA SER A 465 40.53 -37.74 -29.00
C SER A 465 41.91 -38.10 -29.51
N ILE A 466 42.56 -37.21 -30.27
CA ILE A 466 43.96 -37.38 -30.70
C ILE A 466 44.92 -37.37 -29.49
N THR A 467 44.72 -36.49 -28.51
CA THR A 467 45.54 -36.49 -27.27
C THR A 467 45.34 -37.75 -26.43
N LYS A 468 44.10 -38.27 -26.30
CA LYS A 468 43.83 -39.54 -25.60
C LYS A 468 44.47 -40.76 -26.29
N VAL A 469 44.47 -40.81 -27.62
CA VAL A 469 45.16 -41.88 -28.38
C VAL A 469 46.68 -41.76 -28.28
N SER A 470 47.22 -40.55 -28.14
CA SER A 470 48.65 -40.31 -27.93
C SER A 470 49.13 -40.80 -26.55
N ASP A 471 48.33 -40.61 -25.50
CA ASP A 471 48.64 -41.12 -24.15
C ASP A 471 48.55 -42.65 -24.06
N GLU A 472 47.59 -43.29 -24.76
CA GLU A 472 47.52 -44.76 -24.82
C GLU A 472 48.63 -45.39 -25.66
N THR A 473 49.07 -44.75 -26.74
CA THR A 473 50.20 -45.25 -27.56
C THR A 473 51.57 -45.03 -26.91
N GLY A 474 51.71 -44.03 -26.03
CA GLY A 474 52.91 -43.84 -25.21
C GLY A 474 53.12 -44.92 -24.14
N LEU A 475 52.05 -45.55 -23.65
CA LEU A 475 52.11 -46.67 -22.70
C LEU A 475 52.52 -48.00 -23.36
N PHE A 476 52.23 -48.19 -24.66
CA PHE A 476 52.64 -49.40 -25.39
C PHE A 476 54.08 -49.32 -25.95
N ALA A 477 54.64 -48.13 -26.15
CA ALA A 477 56.02 -47.97 -26.62
C ALA A 477 57.10 -48.12 -25.52
N ALA A 478 56.71 -48.18 -24.24
CA ALA A 478 57.62 -48.39 -23.11
C ALA A 478 57.73 -49.88 -22.68
N ALA A 479 57.07 -50.79 -23.39
CA ALA A 479 57.08 -52.23 -23.13
C ALA A 479 57.46 -53.02 -24.39
N SER A 480 58.70 -52.89 -24.85
CA SER A 480 59.35 -53.81 -25.81
C SER A 480 60.86 -53.79 -25.63
#